data_AF-A0A7W6RGR1-F1
#
_entry.id   AF-A0A7W6RGR1-F1
#
_cell.length_a   1.000
_cell.length_b   1.000
_cell.length_c   1.000
_cell.angle_alpha   90.00
_cell.angle_beta   90.00
_cell.angle_gamma   90.00
#
_symmetry.space_group_name_H-M   'P 1'
#
loop_
_entity.id
_entity.type
_entity.pdbx_description
1 polymer ?
#
loop_
_entity_poly.entity_id
_entity_poly.type
_entity_poly.pdbx_seq_one_letter_code
_entity_poly.pdbx_strand_id
1 'polypeptide(L)'
;MSDLPKSYLTDDERAGLSQNAIYICESEAADEAGDDETAWAWLRLAEIPAHALMAAKNVNGADWIKQKGLRTETAEKRYGKDWLDR
;
A
#
# COMPACT_ATOMS: atom_id res chain seq x y z
N MET A 1 15.14 -12.04 8.47
CA MET A 1 14.23 -11.93 7.32
C MET A 1 12.91 -11.48 7.91
N SER A 2 12.35 -10.37 7.45
CA SER A 2 11.02 -9.97 7.91
C SER A 2 10.05 -10.99 7.33
N ASP A 3 9.35 -11.74 8.18
CA ASP A 3 8.29 -12.63 7.71
C ASP A 3 7.21 -11.78 7.01
N LEU A 4 6.72 -12.26 5.87
CA LEU A 4 5.61 -11.59 5.17
C LEU A 4 4.37 -11.59 6.08
N PRO A 5 3.46 -10.61 5.93
CA PRO A 5 2.22 -10.60 6.69
C PRO A 5 1.39 -11.88 6.43
N LYS A 6 0.41 -12.15 7.30
CA LYS A 6 -0.50 -13.28 7.14
C LYS A 6 -1.17 -13.24 5.75
N SER A 7 -1.14 -14.36 5.04
CA SER A 7 -1.78 -14.51 3.73
C SER A 7 -3.29 -14.74 3.87
N TYR A 8 -4.06 -14.06 3.03
CA TYR A 8 -5.50 -14.23 2.87
C TYR A 8 -5.89 -14.77 1.50
N LEU A 9 -5.07 -14.57 0.46
CA LEU A 9 -5.29 -15.20 -0.84
C LEU A 9 -4.71 -16.62 -0.86
N THR A 10 -5.38 -17.48 -1.63
CA THR A 10 -4.91 -18.80 -2.02
C THR A 10 -3.85 -18.71 -3.12
N ASP A 11 -3.12 -19.81 -3.33
CA ASP A 11 -2.11 -19.89 -4.40
C ASP A 11 -2.72 -19.69 -5.80
N ASP A 12 -3.95 -20.18 -6.02
CA ASP A 12 -4.69 -20.02 -7.27
C ASP A 12 -5.09 -18.56 -7.52
N GLU A 13 -5.51 -17.83 -6.49
CA GLU A 13 -5.83 -16.39 -6.60
C GLU A 13 -4.59 -15.54 -6.85
N ARG A 14 -3.43 -15.96 -6.33
CA ARG A 14 -2.14 -15.32 -6.57
C ARG A 14 -1.58 -15.62 -7.97
N ALA A 15 -2.03 -16.69 -8.61
CA ALA A 15 -1.48 -17.17 -9.87
C ALA A 15 -1.68 -16.14 -11.00
N GLY A 16 -0.57 -15.76 -11.65
CA GLY A 16 -0.59 -14.80 -12.77
C GLY A 16 -0.66 -13.33 -12.36
N LEU A 17 -0.78 -13.01 -11.06
CA LEU A 17 -0.67 -11.65 -10.56
C LEU A 17 0.80 -11.22 -10.46
N SER A 18 1.06 -9.94 -10.76
CA SER A 18 2.35 -9.33 -10.41
C SER A 18 2.52 -9.28 -8.89
N GLN A 19 3.76 -9.23 -8.41
CA GLN A 19 4.03 -9.13 -6.96
C GLN A 19 3.34 -7.92 -6.31
N ASN A 20 3.27 -6.78 -7.01
CA ASN A 20 2.59 -5.60 -6.51
C ASN A 20 1.07 -5.80 -6.45
N ALA A 21 0.48 -6.44 -7.47
CA ALA A 21 -0.94 -6.78 -7.47
C ALA A 21 -1.28 -7.73 -6.32
N ILE A 22 -0.41 -8.71 -6.04
CA ILE A 22 -0.56 -9.60 -4.88
C ILE A 22 -0.62 -8.79 -3.58
N TYR A 23 0.27 -7.81 -3.37
CA TYR A 23 0.24 -6.99 -2.15
C TYR A 23 -1.05 -6.19 -2.00
N ILE A 24 -1.59 -5.67 -3.11
CA ILE A 24 -2.86 -4.92 -3.10
C ILE A 24 -4.03 -5.86 -2.80
N CYS A 25 -4.12 -7.00 -3.49
CA CYS A 25 -5.21 -7.96 -3.29
C CYS A 25 -5.16 -8.62 -1.91
N GLU A 26 -3.97 -8.89 -1.37
CA GLU A 26 -3.80 -9.37 0.01
C GLU A 26 -4.24 -8.34 1.05
N SER A 27 -3.97 -7.06 0.78
CA SER A 27 -4.45 -5.97 1.62
C SER A 27 -5.98 -5.90 1.64
N GLU A 28 -6.61 -5.97 0.47
CA GLU A 28 -8.06 -5.97 0.31
C GLU A 28 -8.71 -7.19 0.97
N ALA A 29 -8.19 -8.40 0.72
CA ALA A 29 -8.72 -9.62 1.31
C ALA A 29 -8.61 -9.65 2.85
N ALA A 30 -7.53 -9.08 3.41
CA ALA A 30 -7.40 -8.92 4.86
C ALA A 30 -8.41 -7.92 5.43
N ASP A 31 -8.67 -6.81 4.74
CA ASP A 31 -9.67 -5.80 5.12
C ASP A 31 -11.09 -6.39 5.08
N GLU A 32 -11.43 -7.16 4.04
CA GLU A 32 -12.70 -7.89 3.93
C GLU A 32 -12.90 -8.92 5.05
N ALA A 33 -11.81 -9.50 5.55
CA ALA A 33 -11.82 -10.39 6.71
C ALA A 33 -11.86 -9.66 8.08
N GLY A 34 -11.83 -8.33 8.08
CA GLY A 34 -11.80 -7.48 9.28
C GLY A 34 -10.45 -7.44 10.01
N ASP A 35 -9.36 -7.76 9.30
CA ASP A 35 -7.99 -7.72 9.82
C ASP A 35 -7.25 -6.49 9.27
N ASP A 36 -7.64 -5.32 9.77
CA ASP A 36 -7.06 -4.03 9.40
C ASP A 36 -5.54 -4.01 9.57
N GLU A 37 -5.01 -4.68 10.61
CA GLU A 37 -3.57 -4.70 10.88
C GLU A 37 -2.81 -5.35 9.73
N THR A 38 -3.24 -6.54 9.30
CA THR A 38 -2.65 -7.24 8.16
C THR A 38 -2.93 -6.51 6.84
N ALA A 39 -4.11 -5.92 6.68
CA ALA A 39 -4.44 -5.11 5.51
C ALA A 39 -3.43 -3.98 5.30
N TRP A 40 -3.16 -3.21 6.36
CA TRP A 40 -2.17 -2.13 6.32
C TRP A 40 -0.74 -2.67 6.19
N ALA A 41 -0.42 -3.82 6.78
CA ALA A 41 0.90 -4.43 6.62
C ALA A 41 1.21 -4.78 5.16
N TRP A 42 0.24 -5.36 4.44
CA TRP A 42 0.37 -5.61 3.00
C TRP A 42 0.43 -4.32 2.17
N LEU A 43 -0.43 -3.35 2.47
CA LEU A 43 -0.47 -2.09 1.70
C LEU A 43 0.84 -1.28 1.79
N ARG A 44 1.56 -1.38 2.91
CA ARG A 44 2.90 -0.75 3.08
C ARG A 44 3.95 -1.32 2.11
N LEU A 45 3.78 -2.56 1.64
CA LEU A 45 4.71 -3.18 0.69
C LEU A 45 4.38 -2.79 -0.75
N ALA A 46 3.13 -2.41 -1.01
CA ALA A 46 2.63 -2.08 -2.34
C ALA A 46 3.19 -0.74 -2.86
N GLU A 47 3.52 -0.72 -4.14
CA GLU A 47 3.71 0.48 -4.94
C GLU A 47 2.33 1.03 -5.33
N ILE A 48 1.93 2.09 -4.63
CA ILE A 48 0.66 2.77 -4.87
C ILE A 48 0.84 3.79 -6.01
N PRO A 49 -0.13 3.93 -6.94
CA PRO A 49 -0.06 4.95 -7.97
C PRO A 49 0.06 6.37 -7.39
N ALA A 50 0.90 7.20 -8.00
CA ALA A 50 1.19 8.57 -7.54
C ALA A 50 -0.08 9.41 -7.29
N HIS A 51 -1.08 9.32 -8.18
CA HIS A 51 -2.32 10.07 -8.06
C HIS A 51 -3.16 9.62 -6.85
N ALA A 52 -3.14 8.33 -6.49
CA ALA A 52 -3.83 7.80 -5.33
C ALA A 52 -3.14 8.27 -4.03
N LEU A 53 -1.81 8.29 -4.00
CA LEU A 53 -1.04 8.89 -2.90
C LEU A 53 -1.34 10.38 -2.73
N MET A 54 -1.45 11.13 -3.83
CA MET A 54 -1.85 12.54 -3.80
C MET A 54 -3.27 12.72 -3.25
N ALA A 55 -4.23 11.89 -3.68
CA ALA A 55 -5.58 11.91 -3.14
C ALA A 55 -5.60 11.60 -1.64
N ALA A 56 -4.87 10.57 -1.20
CA ALA A 56 -4.74 10.20 0.21
C ALA A 56 -4.14 11.35 1.05
N LYS A 57 -3.13 12.04 0.52
CA LYS A 57 -2.52 13.22 1.16
C LYS A 57 -3.52 14.37 1.29
N ASN A 58 -4.28 14.65 0.24
CA ASN A 58 -5.26 15.75 0.24
C ASN A 58 -6.39 15.53 1.25
N VAL A 59 -6.76 14.26 1.49
CA VAL A 59 -7.84 13.91 2.44
C VAL A 59 -7.32 13.83 3.87
N ASN A 60 -6.16 13.20 4.10
CA ASN A 60 -5.70 12.84 5.45
C ASN A 60 -4.49 13.64 5.94
N GLY A 61 -3.84 14.39 5.05
CA GLY A 61 -2.59 15.11 5.32
C GLY A 61 -1.34 14.26 5.07
N ALA A 62 -0.19 14.95 5.02
CA ALA A 62 1.11 14.32 4.78
C ALA A 62 1.58 13.45 5.95
N ASP A 63 1.32 13.88 7.18
CA ASP A 63 1.71 13.13 8.38
C ASP A 63 1.00 11.78 8.47
N TRP A 64 -0.23 11.68 7.98
CA TRP A 64 -0.94 10.41 7.89
C TRP A 64 -0.23 9.41 6.98
N ILE A 65 0.25 9.85 5.81
CA ILE A 65 1.02 8.99 4.89
C ILE A 65 2.30 8.51 5.56
N LYS A 66 3.03 9.43 6.20
CA LYS A 66 4.27 9.12 6.93
C LYS A 66 4.01 8.11 8.06
N GLN A 67 2.96 8.33 8.86
CA GLN A 67 2.56 7.45 9.96
C GLN A 67 2.13 6.06 9.48
N LYS A 68 1.43 5.98 8.35
CA LYS A 68 1.04 4.70 7.75
C LYS A 68 2.22 3.94 7.15
N GLY A 69 3.34 4.62 6.88
CA GLY A 69 4.57 4.00 6.35
C GLY A 69 4.41 3.54 4.90
N LEU A 70 3.58 4.24 4.12
CA LEU A 70 3.35 3.90 2.72
C LEU A 70 4.60 4.19 1.88
N ARG A 71 4.83 3.36 0.86
CA ARG A 71 5.82 3.61 -0.19
C ARG A 71 5.38 4.80 -1.02
N THR A 72 6.30 5.74 -1.26
CA THR A 72 6.00 7.03 -1.91
C THR A 72 6.81 7.28 -3.18
N GLU A 73 7.64 6.33 -3.60
CA GLU A 73 8.59 6.45 -4.71
C GLU A 73 7.89 6.85 -6.02
N THR A 74 6.67 6.38 -6.25
CA THR A 74 5.87 6.75 -7.42
C THR A 74 5.46 8.24 -7.40
N ALA A 75 5.07 8.76 -6.24
CA ALA A 75 4.72 10.15 -6.05
C ALA A 75 5.95 11.05 -6.08
N GLU A 76 7.07 10.63 -5.46
CA GLU A 76 8.35 11.33 -5.54
C GLU A 76 8.81 11.49 -7.00
N LYS A 77 8.73 10.41 -7.79
CA LYS A 77 9.08 10.44 -9.22
C LYS A 77 8.18 11.39 -10.02
N ARG A 78 6.91 11.52 -9.65
CA ARG A 78 5.90 12.27 -10.42
C ARG A 78 5.76 13.74 -10.01
N TYR A 79 5.92 14.04 -8.72
CA TYR A 79 5.61 15.34 -8.11
C TYR A 79 6.82 16.01 -7.45
N GLY A 80 7.94 15.30 -7.30
CA GLY A 80 9.13 15.75 -6.59
C GLY A 80 9.24 15.12 -5.20
N LYS A 81 10.46 15.05 -4.65
CA LYS A 81 10.71 14.48 -3.31
C LYS A 81 10.09 15.29 -2.18
N ASP A 82 9.81 16.57 -2.43
CA ASP A 82 9.17 17.52 -1.54
C ASP A 82 7.62 17.47 -1.61
N TRP A 83 7.04 16.52 -2.35
CA TRP A 83 5.59 16.49 -2.57
C TRP A 83 4.76 16.35 -1.30
N LEU A 84 5.31 15.78 -0.22
CA LEU A 84 4.64 15.70 1.08
C LEU A 84 4.62 17.04 1.81
N ASP A 85 5.56 17.94 1.52
CA ASP A 85 5.74 19.21 2.24
C ASP A 85 5.10 20.42 1.52
N ARG A 86 4.65 20.24 0.28
CA ARG A 86 3.96 21.25 -0.54
C ARG A 86 2.46 21.34 -0.29
#